data_AF-A0A560E2E8-F1
#
_entry.id   AF-A0A560E2E8-F1
#
_cell.length_a   1.000
_cell.length_b   1.000
_cell.length_c   1.000
_cell.angle_alpha   90.00
_cell.angle_beta   90.00
_cell.angle_gamma   90.00
#
_symmetry.space_group_name_H-M   'P 1'
#
loop_
_entity.id
_entity.type
_entity.pdbx_description
1 polymer ?
#
loop_
_entity_poly.entity_id
_entity_poly.type
_entity_poly.pdbx_seq_one_letter_code
_entity_poly.pdbx_strand_id
1 'polypeptide(L)' 'MAVNKPTGDNTRKGAVKTRSQTKTTIGGASGWTKRNQSSGEFMAVKKPKKTKKAAKKFKGVRVEKKKAKKAAKKKTAKKR' A
#
# COMPACT_ATOMS: atom_id res chain seq x y z
N MET A 1 6.68 -40.36 4.21
CA MET A 1 6.01 -39.59 3.14
C MET A 1 5.91 -38.14 3.58
N ALA A 2 6.55 -37.19 2.90
CA ALA A 2 6.43 -35.77 3.23
C ALA A 2 5.07 -35.26 2.73
N VAL A 3 4.12 -35.07 3.65
CA VAL A 3 2.79 -34.55 3.31
C VAL A 3 2.92 -33.03 3.17
N ASN A 4 3.02 -32.53 1.94
CA ASN A 4 2.94 -31.11 1.66
C ASN A 4 1.55 -30.63 2.10
N LYS A 5 1.48 -29.99 3.27
CA LYS A 5 0.27 -29.43 3.85
C LYS A 5 -0.44 -28.57 2.79
N PRO A 6 -1.74 -28.78 2.50
CA PRO A 6 -2.45 -27.92 1.58
C PRO A 6 -2.38 -26.49 2.11
N THR A 7 -1.94 -25.56 1.28
CA THR A 7 -1.82 -24.16 1.69
C THR A 7 -3.21 -23.62 2.02
N GLY A 8 -3.47 -23.42 3.31
CA GLY A 8 -4.78 -23.04 3.84
C GLY A 8 -5.34 -21.72 3.29
N ASP A 9 -6.65 -21.77 3.10
CA ASP A 9 -7.64 -20.76 2.72
C ASP A 9 -7.09 -19.40 2.30
N ASN A 10 -6.94 -19.24 0.97
CA ASN A 10 -6.81 -17.95 0.29
C ASN A 10 -5.59 -17.09 0.68
N THR A 11 -4.54 -17.68 1.25
CA THR A 11 -3.31 -16.94 1.54
C THR A 11 -2.38 -16.87 0.32
N ARG A 12 -2.51 -15.79 -0.46
CA ARG A 12 -1.58 -15.50 -1.57
C ARG A 12 -0.16 -15.25 -1.02
N LYS A 13 0.80 -16.06 -1.47
CA LYS A 13 2.23 -15.81 -1.25
C LYS A 13 2.74 -14.77 -2.26
N GLY A 14 3.28 -13.66 -1.77
CA GLY A 14 3.90 -12.61 -2.58
C GLY A 14 3.05 -11.36 -2.83
N ALA A 15 3.67 -10.35 -3.44
CA ALA A 15 3.05 -9.06 -3.68
C ALA A 15 1.99 -9.10 -4.79
N VAL A 16 0.87 -8.44 -4.58
CA VAL A 16 -0.20 -8.21 -5.55
C VAL A 16 0.27 -7.16 -6.55
N LYS A 17 0.69 -7.62 -7.73
CA LYS A 17 1.20 -6.76 -8.80
C LYS A 17 0.13 -5.85 -9.42
N THR A 18 -1.14 -6.25 -9.39
CA THR A 18 -2.26 -5.52 -10.02
C THR A 18 -2.90 -4.45 -9.12
N ARG A 19 -2.47 -4.36 -7.86
CA ARG A 19 -3.07 -3.45 -6.88
C ARG A 19 -2.01 -2.55 -6.28
N SER A 20 -2.36 -1.28 -6.14
CA SER A 20 -1.53 -0.27 -5.50
C SER A 20 -2.21 0.30 -4.26
N GLN A 21 -1.44 0.89 -3.36
CA GLN A 21 -1.98 1.59 -2.20
C GLN A 21 -1.33 2.96 -2.01
N THR A 22 -2.16 3.91 -1.59
CA THR A 22 -1.76 5.30 -1.33
C THR A 22 -2.10 5.67 0.10
N LYS A 23 -1.18 6.39 0.75
CA LYS A 23 -1.39 6.91 2.11
C LYS A 23 -2.19 8.20 2.01
N THR A 24 -3.37 8.19 2.60
CA THR A 24 -4.27 9.35 2.64
C THR A 24 -4.39 9.81 4.09
N THR A 25 -4.40 11.11 4.32
CA THR A 25 -4.65 11.68 5.66
C THR A 25 -6.02 12.33 5.63
N ILE A 26 -6.90 11.94 6.55
CA ILE A 26 -8.26 12.47 6.67
C ILE A 26 -8.44 12.89 8.13
N GLY A 27 -8.76 14.17 8.37
CA GLY A 27 -9.04 14.69 9.72
C GLY A 27 -7.92 14.48 10.73
N GLY A 28 -6.66 14.62 10.33
CA GLY A 28 -5.48 14.41 11.19
C GLY A 28 -5.08 12.95 11.42
N ALA A 29 -5.88 11.99 10.96
CA ALA A 29 -5.58 10.56 11.04
C ALA A 29 -5.14 10.02 9.67
N SER A 30 -4.15 9.12 9.66
CA SER A 30 -3.64 8.55 8.40
C SER A 30 -4.21 7.16 8.10
N GLY A 31 -4.79 7.01 6.92
CA GLY A 31 -5.35 5.78 6.37
C GLY A 31 -4.57 5.27 5.15
N TRP A 32 -4.88 4.05 4.75
CA TRP A 32 -4.40 3.46 3.49
C TRP A 32 -5.57 3.19 2.58
N THR A 33 -5.48 3.64 1.33
CA THR A 33 -6.49 3.36 0.30
C THR A 33 -5.89 2.45 -0.76
N LYS A 34 -6.57 1.35 -1.06
CA LYS A 34 -6.24 0.41 -2.14
C LYS A 34 -6.86 0.90 -3.44
N ARG A 35 -6.07 0.86 -4.52
CA ARG A 35 -6.47 1.21 -5.88
C ARG A 35 -6.23 0.06 -6.84
N ASN A 36 -7.06 -0.02 -7.86
CA ASN A 36 -6.78 -0.83 -9.03
C ASN A 36 -5.71 -0.14 -9.88
N GLN A 37 -4.66 -0.87 -10.28
CA GLN A 37 -3.64 -0.28 -11.15
C GLN A 37 -4.16 -0.04 -12.56
N SER A 38 -5.07 -0.89 -13.06
CA SER A 38 -5.58 -0.81 -14.43
C SER A 38 -6.69 0.23 -14.58
N SER A 39 -7.74 0.16 -13.75
CA SER A 39 -8.86 1.11 -13.82
C SER A 39 -8.63 2.40 -13.01
N GLY A 40 -7.65 2.43 -12.12
CA GLY A 40 -7.38 3.58 -11.24
C GLY A 40 -8.36 3.76 -10.07
N GLU A 41 -9.45 2.99 -10.06
CA GLU A 41 -10.55 3.05 -9.08
C GLU A 41 -10.11 2.74 -7.65
N PHE A 42 -10.79 3.38 -6.70
CA PHE A 42 -10.61 3.10 -5.27
C PHE A 42 -11.44 1.88 -4.87
N MET A 43 -10.78 0.87 -4.31
CA MET A 43 -11.45 -0.37 -3.93
C MET A 43 -11.79 -0.45 -2.44
N ALA A 44 -10.85 -0.04 -1.59
CA ALA A 44 -10.99 -0.24 -0.15
C ALA A 44 -10.17 0.80 0.61
N VAL A 45 -10.73 1.30 1.71
CA VAL A 45 -10.06 2.23 2.61
C VAL A 45 -9.88 1.55 3.96
N LYS A 46 -8.65 1.54 4.47
CA LYS A 46 -8.33 1.10 5.82
C LYS A 46 -8.19 2.32 6.72
N LYS A 47 -9.19 2.53 7.57
CA LYS A 47 -9.19 3.57 8.58
C LYS A 47 -8.35 3.15 9.80
N PRO A 48 -7.73 4.11 10.51
CA PRO A 48 -7.10 3.83 11.79
C PRO A 48 -8.12 3.34 12.82
N LYS A 49 -7.68 2.48 13.76
CA LYS A 49 -8.49 2.12 14.93
C LYS A 49 -8.57 3.33 15.87
N LYS A 50 -9.65 3.49 16.64
CA LYS A 50 -9.88 4.63 17.56
C LYS A 50 -8.67 4.97 18.46
N THR A 51 -7.84 3.97 18.79
CA THR A 51 -6.65 4.13 19.65
C THR A 51 -5.36 4.50 18.90
N LYS A 52 -5.36 4.63 17.56
CA LYS A 52 -4.13 4.88 16.76
C LYS A 52 -4.34 5.99 15.75
N LYS A 53 -3.34 6.85 15.58
CA LYS A 53 -3.35 7.91 14.55
C LYS A 53 -3.04 7.41 13.13
N ALA A 54 -2.64 6.14 12.96
CA ALA A 54 -2.26 5.57 11.68
C ALA A 54 -2.78 4.14 11.47
N ALA A 55 -3.35 3.88 10.29
CA ALA A 55 -3.73 2.56 9.84
C ALA A 55 -2.50 1.74 9.39
N LYS A 56 -2.58 0.42 9.57
CA LYS A 56 -1.62 -0.52 8.97
C LYS A 56 -1.89 -0.66 7.47
N LYS A 57 -0.83 -0.80 6.68
CA LYS A 57 -0.88 -1.05 5.23
C LYS A 57 -1.66 -2.33 4.91
N PHE A 58 -2.21 -2.39 3.70
CA PHE A 58 -2.70 -3.67 3.17
C PHE A 58 -1.52 -4.62 2.97
N LYS A 59 -1.64 -5.85 3.49
CA LYS A 59 -0.64 -6.90 3.29
C LYS A 59 -0.54 -7.21 1.79
N GLY A 60 0.68 -7.36 1.29
CA GLY A 60 0.94 -7.73 -0.11
C GLY A 60 0.63 -6.65 -1.15
N VAL A 61 0.18 -5.44 -0.80
CA VAL A 61 -0.13 -4.39 -1.80
C VAL A 61 1.04 -3.42 -1.97
N ARG A 62 1.42 -3.12 -3.21
CA ARG A 62 2.51 -2.18 -3.51
C ARG A 62 2.14 -0.76 -3.10
N VAL A 63 3.04 -0.07 -2.39
CA VAL A 63 2.87 1.35 -2.07
C VAL A 63 3.24 2.23 -3.27
N GLU A 64 2.37 3.17 -3.63
CA GLU A 64 2.66 4.16 -4.68
C GLU A 64 3.75 5.14 -4.21
N LYS A 65 4.73 5.40 -5.08
CA LYS A 65 5.78 6.39 -4.81
C LYS A 65 5.20 7.79 -5.03
N LYS A 66 5.19 8.65 -3.99
CA LYS A 66 4.79 10.07 -4.12
C LYS A 66 5.70 10.78 -5.13
N LYS A 67 5.18 11.16 -6.29
CA LYS A 67 5.95 11.82 -7.37
C LYS A 67 6.68 13.10 -6.89
N ALA A 68 6.10 13.85 -5.97
CA ALA A 68 6.70 15.06 -5.39
C ALA A 68 8.07 14.82 -4.70
N LYS A 69 8.25 13.68 -4.00
CA LYS A 69 9.54 13.36 -3.35
C LYS A 69 10.64 12.98 -4.35
N LYS A 70 10.28 12.44 -5.52
CA LYS A 70 11.24 12.14 -6.60
C LYS A 70 11.74 13.41 -7.28
N ALA A 71 10.84 14.37 -7.54
CA ALA A 71 11.21 15.65 -8.14
C ALA A 71 12.17 16.43 -7.23
N ALA A 72 11.89 16.51 -5.93
CA ALA A 72 12.78 17.14 -4.95
C ALA A 72 14.16 16.47 -4.89
N LYS A 73 14.21 15.13 -4.76
CA LYS A 73 15.47 14.36 -4.71
C LYS A 73 16.30 14.46 -6.00
N LYS A 74 15.65 14.52 -7.17
CA LYS A 74 16.34 14.72 -8.46
C LYS A 74 16.93 16.13 -8.58
N LYS A 75 16.25 17.15 -8.05
CA LYS A 75 16.76 18.52 -7.99
C LYS A 75 17.97 18.65 -7.05
N THR A 76 17.95 18.01 -5.88
CA THR A 76 19.10 18.04 -4.95
C THR A 76 20.30 17.24 -5.45
N ALA A 77 20.06 16.11 -6.12
CA ALA A 77 21.14 15.28 -6.69
C ALA A 77 21.81 15.90 -7.93
N LYS A 78 21.13 16.81 -8.65
CA LYS A 78 21.69 17.56 -9.78
C LYS A 78 22.47 18.82 -9.35
N LYS A 79 22.37 19.21 -8.07
CA LYS A 79 23.05 20.38 -7.48
C LYS A 79 24.36 20.02 -6.75
N ARG A 80 24.86 18.80 -6.96
CA ARG A 80 26.12 18.27 -6.44
C ARG A 80 27.03 17.93 -7.60
#